data_AF-A0AA86JFX7-F1
#
_entry.id   AF-A0AA86JFX7-F1
#
_cell.length_a   1.000
_cell.length_b   1.000
_cell.length_c   1.000
_cell.angle_alpha   90.00
_cell.angle_beta   90.00
_cell.angle_gamma   90.00
#
_symmetry.space_group_name_H-M   'P 1'
#
loop_
_entity.id
_entity.type
_entity.pdbx_description
1 polymer ?
#
loop_
_entity_poly.entity_id
_entity_poly.type
_entity_poly.pdbx_seq_one_letter_code
_entity_poly.pdbx_strand_id
1 'polypeptide(L)'
;MSYLKEYEWELIPKTLPTIRRICPKCGKKTNYINTKKFRVNANKSNLDVWLIYQCDKCKSTYNMTIYKRIKPIDISRYEYEKFLSNDEDLAKKYSFNLDFYSKNKAEAIFDDITYSVEKKKLKQIIVIQTKLL
;
A
#
# COMPACT_ATOMS: atom_id res chain seq x y z
N MET A 1 -10.56 0.82 -43.90
CA MET A 1 -9.75 0.16 -42.86
C MET A 1 -9.82 1.01 -41.61
N SER A 2 -10.27 0.45 -40.48
CA SER A 2 -10.44 1.20 -39.23
C SER A 2 -9.07 1.41 -38.57
N TYR A 3 -8.58 2.65 -38.57
CA TYR A 3 -7.29 3.05 -37.98
C TYR A 3 -7.46 3.47 -36.51
N LEU A 4 -8.23 2.72 -35.72
CA LEU A 4 -8.43 3.03 -34.31
C LEU A 4 -7.10 2.85 -33.56
N LYS A 5 -6.63 3.94 -32.94
CA LYS A 5 -5.47 3.94 -32.04
C LYS A 5 -5.98 3.75 -30.62
N GLU A 6 -5.61 2.65 -30.00
CA GLU A 6 -5.92 2.39 -28.60
C GLU A 6 -4.75 2.79 -27.70
N TYR A 7 -5.10 3.33 -26.53
CA TYR A 7 -4.16 3.76 -25.51
C TYR A 7 -4.62 3.28 -24.14
N GLU A 8 -3.67 2.82 -23.35
CA GLU A 8 -3.81 2.51 -21.93
C GLU A 8 -3.16 3.66 -21.14
N TRP A 9 -3.84 4.13 -20.11
CA TRP A 9 -3.35 5.18 -19.22
C TRP A 9 -3.31 4.64 -17.80
N GLU A 10 -2.18 4.76 -17.13
CA GLU A 10 -1.97 4.31 -15.76
C GLU A 10 -1.77 5.50 -14.83
N LEU A 11 -2.52 5.53 -13.72
CA LEU A 11 -2.35 6.50 -12.64
C LEU A 11 -1.46 5.91 -11.55
N ILE A 12 -0.26 6.46 -11.40
CA ILE A 12 0.73 5.97 -10.44
C ILE A 12 0.80 6.95 -9.26
N PRO A 13 0.41 6.55 -8.04
CA PRO A 13 0.50 7.42 -6.88
C PRO A 13 1.96 7.67 -6.49
N LYS A 14 2.33 8.95 -6.36
CA LYS A 14 3.67 9.39 -5.93
C LYS A 14 3.79 9.54 -4.42
N THR A 15 2.68 9.83 -3.74
CA THR A 15 2.60 9.96 -2.28
C THR A 15 1.68 8.91 -1.69
N LEU A 16 1.87 8.63 -0.39
CA LEU A 16 1.04 7.71 0.38
C LEU A 16 0.05 8.48 1.24
N PRO A 17 -1.17 7.96 1.46
CA PRO A 17 -2.09 8.53 2.42
C PRO A 17 -1.45 8.65 3.81
N THR A 18 -1.73 9.76 4.49
CA THR A 18 -1.37 9.94 5.89
C THR A 18 -2.54 9.54 6.78
N ILE A 19 -2.30 9.36 8.08
CA ILE A 19 -3.39 9.19 9.04
C ILE A 19 -3.42 10.33 10.03
N ARG A 20 -4.61 10.70 10.49
CA ARG A 20 -4.78 11.72 11.52
C ARG A 20 -5.04 11.08 12.89
N ARG A 21 -4.29 11.52 13.90
CA ARG A 21 -4.44 11.00 15.28
C ARG A 21 -3.88 11.96 16.32
N ILE A 22 -4.27 11.80 17.57
CA ILE A 22 -3.65 12.50 18.69
C ILE A 22 -2.26 11.90 18.92
N CYS A 23 -1.23 12.75 18.86
CA CYS A 23 0.13 12.35 19.15
C CYS A 23 0.38 12.38 20.66
N PRO A 24 0.83 11.27 21.28
CA PRO A 24 1.05 11.22 22.72
C PRO A 24 2.22 12.12 23.17
N LYS A 25 3.19 12.40 22.30
CA LYS A 25 4.32 13.32 22.61
C LYS A 25 4.00 14.78 22.35
N CYS A 26 3.15 15.09 21.35
CA CYS A 26 2.80 16.47 21.02
C CYS A 26 1.55 16.97 21.75
N GLY A 27 0.73 16.07 22.30
CA GLY A 27 -0.52 16.40 22.98
C GLY A 27 -1.64 16.93 22.08
N LYS A 28 -1.45 16.94 20.75
CA LYS A 28 -2.42 17.47 19.77
C LYS A 28 -2.66 16.51 18.62
N LYS A 29 -3.76 16.73 17.89
CA LYS A 29 -4.07 16.00 16.65
C LYS A 29 -3.05 16.39 15.57
N THR A 30 -2.34 15.41 15.02
CA THR A 30 -1.33 15.60 13.98
C THR A 30 -1.48 14.55 12.88
N ASN A 31 -0.79 14.78 11.76
CA ASN A 31 -0.67 13.79 10.71
C ASN A 31 0.47 12.82 11.05
N TYR A 32 0.27 11.57 10.69
CA TYR A 32 1.24 10.51 10.80
C TYR A 32 1.54 9.97 9.41
N ILE A 33 2.82 9.97 9.07
CA ILE A 33 3.34 9.62 7.75
C ILE A 33 3.72 8.14 7.76
N ASN A 34 3.33 7.42 6.72
CA ASN A 34 3.76 6.04 6.51
C ASN A 34 5.28 6.02 6.25
N THR A 35 6.05 5.28 7.05
CA THR A 35 7.51 5.19 6.90
C THR A 35 7.95 4.12 5.91
N LYS A 36 7.01 3.38 5.32
CA LYS A 36 7.21 2.19 4.47
C LYS A 36 8.01 1.07 5.14
N LYS A 37 8.04 1.05 6.48
CA LYS A 37 8.78 0.05 7.25
C LYS A 37 7.82 -0.85 8.00
N PHE A 38 8.15 -2.12 8.07
CA PHE A 38 7.41 -3.09 8.85
C PHE A 38 8.14 -3.42 10.14
N ARG A 39 7.36 -3.72 11.18
CA ARG A 39 7.84 -4.41 12.36
C ARG A 39 7.25 -5.81 12.36
N VAL A 40 8.10 -6.82 12.42
CA VAL A 40 7.70 -8.22 12.57
C VAL A 40 8.21 -8.69 13.92
N ASN A 41 7.31 -9.05 14.82
CA ASN A 41 7.69 -9.64 16.11
C ASN A 41 7.17 -11.08 16.18
N ALA A 42 8.02 -11.99 16.64
CA ALA A 42 7.60 -13.33 17.03
C ALA A 42 7.20 -13.35 18.51
N ASN A 43 6.13 -14.08 18.83
CA ASN A 43 5.73 -14.43 20.18
C ASN A 43 5.25 -15.88 20.21
N LYS A 44 6.09 -16.76 20.76
CA LYS A 44 5.88 -18.21 20.72
C LYS A 44 5.66 -18.66 19.27
N SER A 45 4.55 -19.34 19.00
CA SER A 45 4.18 -19.86 17.68
C SER A 45 3.48 -18.85 16.78
N ASN A 46 3.37 -17.57 17.17
CA ASN A 46 2.61 -16.56 16.45
C ASN A 46 3.47 -15.36 16.08
N LEU A 47 3.05 -14.63 15.06
CA LEU A 47 3.63 -13.36 14.62
C LEU A 47 2.67 -12.21 14.84
N ASP A 48 3.23 -11.04 15.13
CA ASP A 48 2.57 -9.76 14.99
C ASP A 48 3.33 -8.97 13.92
N VAL A 49 2.59 -8.34 13.00
CA VAL A 49 3.15 -7.52 11.92
C VAL A 49 2.47 -6.15 11.94
N TRP A 50 3.28 -5.10 11.94
CA TRP A 50 2.81 -3.73 11.87
C TRP A 50 3.46 -2.97 10.72
N LEU A 51 2.70 -2.08 10.09
CA LEU A 51 3.23 -1.00 9.27
C LEU A 51 3.49 0.22 10.16
N ILE A 52 4.70 0.75 10.07
CA ILE A 52 5.15 1.84 10.92
C ILE A 52 4.72 3.17 10.34
N TYR A 53 4.08 3.98 11.18
CA TYR A 53 3.77 5.38 10.91
C TYR A 53 4.50 6.27 11.92
N GLN A 54 4.80 7.51 11.54
CA GLN A 54 5.45 8.47 12.44
C GLN A 54 4.79 9.84 12.40
N CYS A 55 4.67 10.46 13.57
CA CYS A 55 4.20 11.84 13.69
C CYS A 55 5.05 12.76 12.81
N ASP A 56 4.41 13.58 11.99
CA ASP A 56 5.10 14.52 11.11
C ASP A 56 5.97 15.53 11.89
N LYS A 57 5.54 15.92 13.11
CA LYS A 57 6.23 16.88 14.00
C LYS A 57 7.36 16.28 14.82
N CYS A 58 7.08 15.29 15.66
CA CYS A 58 8.03 14.79 16.67
C CYS A 58 8.60 13.40 16.39
N LYS A 59 8.23 12.79 15.26
CA LYS A 59 8.66 11.45 14.81
C LYS A 59 8.32 10.31 15.78
N SER A 60 7.46 10.53 16.78
CA SER A 60 6.94 9.45 17.61
C SER A 60 6.23 8.41 16.73
N THR A 61 6.52 7.15 16.97
CA THR A 61 6.03 6.04 16.16
C THR A 61 4.61 5.63 16.56
N TYR A 62 3.82 5.24 15.57
CA TYR A 62 2.59 4.48 15.72
C TYR A 62 2.69 3.21 14.87
N ASN A 63 2.45 2.06 15.49
CA ASN A 63 2.49 0.76 14.82
C ASN A 63 1.07 0.37 14.40
N MET A 64 0.76 0.53 13.11
CA MET A 64 -0.55 0.18 12.57
C MET A 64 -0.59 -1.31 12.23
N THR A 65 -1.57 -2.04 12.75
CA THR A 65 -1.57 -3.51 12.78
C THR A 65 -1.99 -4.06 11.42
N ILE A 66 -1.13 -4.88 10.81
CA ILE A 66 -1.47 -5.71 9.64
C ILE A 66 -1.98 -7.06 10.12
N TYR A 67 -1.13 -7.76 10.88
CA TYR A 67 -1.47 -9.04 11.48
C TYR A 67 -1.25 -8.98 12.99
N LYS A 68 -2.17 -9.59 13.74
CA LYS A 68 -2.07 -9.74 15.19
C LYS A 68 -2.23 -11.21 15.53
N ARG A 69 -1.21 -11.78 16.18
CA ARG A 69 -1.16 -13.18 16.63
C ARG A 69 -1.52 -14.18 15.52
N ILE A 70 -1.02 -13.98 14.31
CA ILE A 70 -1.21 -14.90 13.19
C ILE A 70 -0.20 -16.04 13.26
N LYS A 71 -0.56 -17.26 12.84
CA LYS A 71 0.44 -18.33 12.73
C LYS A 71 1.34 -18.03 11.52
N PRO A 72 2.66 -18.29 11.59
CA PRO A 72 3.56 -18.09 10.45
C PRO A 72 3.09 -18.79 9.17
N ILE A 73 2.48 -19.98 9.29
CA ILE A 73 1.98 -20.77 8.16
C ILE A 73 0.82 -20.11 7.41
N ASP A 74 0.09 -19.20 8.06
CA ASP A 74 -1.04 -18.49 7.46
C ASP A 74 -0.57 -17.25 6.67
N ILE A 75 0.71 -16.90 6.74
CA ILE A 75 1.33 -15.86 5.91
C ILE A 75 2.07 -16.55 4.76
N SER A 76 1.78 -16.14 3.52
CA SER A 76 2.55 -16.63 2.39
C SER A 76 4.04 -16.29 2.54
N ARG A 77 4.92 -17.20 2.14
CA ARG A 77 6.37 -16.97 2.20
C ARG A 77 6.79 -15.67 1.48
N TYR A 78 6.19 -15.41 0.32
CA TYR A 78 6.43 -14.20 -0.46
C TYR A 78 6.08 -12.92 0.31
N GLU A 79 4.91 -12.88 0.94
CA GLU A 79 4.50 -11.72 1.75
C GLU A 79 5.39 -11.58 2.99
N TYR A 80 5.74 -12.69 3.64
CA TYR A 80 6.62 -12.70 4.80
C TYR A 80 8.01 -12.12 4.49
N GLU A 81 8.64 -12.55 3.39
CA GLU A 81 9.94 -12.03 2.94
C GLU A 81 9.87 -10.52 2.66
N LYS A 82 8.75 -10.04 2.08
CA LYS A 82 8.53 -8.61 1.83
C LYS A 82 8.36 -7.78 3.11
N PHE A 83 7.77 -8.33 4.16
CA PHE A 83 7.76 -7.67 5.45
C PHE A 83 9.18 -7.51 6.00
N LEU A 84 10.01 -8.55 5.89
CA LEU A 84 11.39 -8.53 6.39
C LEU A 84 12.29 -7.56 5.61
N SER A 85 12.08 -7.43 4.29
CA SER A 85 12.87 -6.55 3.43
C SER A 85 12.40 -5.08 3.42
N ASN A 86 11.29 -4.75 4.10
CA ASN A 86 10.63 -3.45 3.99
C ASN A 86 10.25 -3.08 2.54
N ASP A 87 9.64 -4.03 1.84
CA ASP A 87 9.18 -3.83 0.45
C ASP A 87 8.22 -2.64 0.34
N GLU A 88 8.65 -1.58 -0.36
CA GLU A 88 7.88 -0.36 -0.47
C GLU A 88 6.56 -0.56 -1.22
N ASP A 89 6.52 -1.47 -2.19
CA ASP A 89 5.30 -1.75 -2.96
C ASP A 89 4.26 -2.49 -2.13
N LEU A 90 4.68 -3.38 -1.23
CA LEU A 90 3.80 -3.96 -0.23
C LEU A 90 3.27 -2.88 0.72
N ALA A 91 4.12 -1.94 1.16
CA ALA A 91 3.67 -0.83 2.00
C ALA A 91 2.65 0.07 1.27
N LYS A 92 2.86 0.34 -0.03
CA LYS A 92 1.88 1.04 -0.88
C LYS A 92 0.57 0.25 -0.97
N LYS A 93 0.62 -1.06 -1.23
CA LYS A 93 -0.55 -1.92 -1.32
C LYS A 93 -1.41 -1.84 -0.05
N TYR A 94 -0.79 -1.94 1.13
CA TYR A 94 -1.52 -1.76 2.39
C TYR A 94 -2.05 -0.33 2.57
N SER A 95 -1.28 0.69 2.16
CA SER A 95 -1.69 2.09 2.28
C SER A 95 -2.92 2.44 1.43
N PHE A 96 -3.15 1.74 0.33
CA PHE A 96 -4.33 1.95 -0.52
C PHE A 96 -5.47 0.95 -0.25
N ASN A 97 -5.36 0.15 0.81
CA ASN A 97 -6.42 -0.75 1.25
C ASN A 97 -7.31 -0.06 2.30
N LEU A 98 -8.56 0.23 1.96
CA LEU A 98 -9.51 0.88 2.89
C LEU A 98 -9.81 0.03 4.14
N ASP A 99 -9.84 -1.30 4.00
CA ASP A 99 -10.08 -2.21 5.12
C ASP A 99 -8.94 -2.18 6.15
N PHE A 100 -7.72 -1.82 5.72
CA PHE A 100 -6.59 -1.68 6.61
C PHE A 100 -6.81 -0.53 7.61
N TYR A 101 -7.37 0.59 7.16
CA TYR A 101 -7.69 1.74 8.03
C TYR A 101 -8.89 1.45 8.91
N SER A 102 -9.94 0.83 8.37
CA SER A 102 -11.16 0.51 9.13
C SER A 102 -10.85 -0.44 10.30
N LYS A 103 -10.07 -1.51 10.08
CA LYS A 103 -9.62 -2.44 11.11
C LYS A 103 -8.79 -1.77 12.21
N ASN A 104 -8.02 -0.75 11.85
CA ASN A 104 -7.20 0.02 12.79
C ASN A 104 -7.92 1.24 13.40
N LYS A 105 -9.18 1.49 13.03
CA LYS A 105 -9.94 2.70 13.41
C LYS A 105 -9.14 3.99 13.13
N ALA A 106 -8.42 4.01 12.02
CA ALA A 106 -7.55 5.11 11.63
C ALA A 106 -8.26 6.05 10.65
N GLU A 107 -8.23 7.36 10.91
CA GLU A 107 -8.69 8.40 9.97
C GLU A 107 -7.62 8.60 8.89
N ALA A 108 -7.81 7.99 7.73
CA ALA A 108 -6.94 8.17 6.57
C ALA A 108 -7.25 9.48 5.84
N ILE A 109 -6.21 10.19 5.40
CA ILE A 109 -6.31 11.41 4.60
C ILE A 109 -5.74 11.10 3.21
N PHE A 110 -6.60 11.22 2.20
CA PHE A 110 -6.26 10.99 0.79
C PHE A 110 -6.13 12.29 -0.03
N ASP A 111 -6.46 13.43 0.57
CA ASP A 111 -6.56 14.73 -0.13
C ASP A 111 -5.23 15.19 -0.76
N ASP A 112 -4.10 14.79 -0.16
CA ASP A 112 -2.75 15.20 -0.58
C ASP A 112 -2.05 14.17 -1.49
N ILE A 113 -2.81 13.27 -2.13
CA ILE A 113 -2.23 12.26 -3.01
C ILE A 113 -1.97 12.83 -4.39
N THR A 114 -0.70 12.78 -4.79
CA THR A 114 -0.26 13.21 -6.12
C THR A 114 -0.06 11.99 -7.01
N TYR A 115 -0.36 12.12 -8.30
CA TYR A 115 -0.27 11.05 -9.28
C TYR A 115 0.63 11.45 -10.45
N SER A 116 1.39 10.51 -10.99
CA SER A 116 1.85 10.56 -12.39
C SER A 116 0.85 9.85 -13.29
N VAL A 117 0.74 10.31 -14.53
CA VAL A 117 -0.04 9.65 -15.56
C VAL A 117 0.93 9.11 -16.61
N GLU A 118 0.94 7.79 -16.81
CA GLU A 118 1.73 7.16 -17.85
C GLU A 118 0.82 6.70 -18.98
N LYS A 119 1.24 6.94 -20.23
CA LYS A 119 0.49 6.61 -21.43
C LYS A 119 1.21 5.53 -22.21
N LYS A 120 0.51 4.45 -22.53
CA LYS A 120 1.00 3.35 -23.36
C LYS A 120 0.10 3.15 -24.57
N LYS A 121 0.68 3.06 -25.77
CA LYS A 121 -0.08 2.72 -26.99
C LYS A 121 -0.25 1.21 -27.07
N LEU A 122 -1.47 0.73 -27.24
CA LEU A 122 -1.72 -0.71 -27.42
C LEU A 122 -1.35 -1.12 -28.85
N LYS A 123 -0.69 -2.28 -28.99
CA LYS A 123 -0.34 -2.84 -30.29
C LYS A 123 -1.61 -3.38 -30.94
N GLN A 124 -1.81 -3.04 -32.21
CA GLN A 124 -2.94 -3.53 -32.99
C GLN A 124 -2.75 -5.03 -33.24
N ILE A 125 -3.62 -5.86 -32.67
CA ILE A 125 -3.65 -7.29 -32.99
C ILE A 125 -4.44 -7.43 -34.29
N ILE A 126 -3.76 -7.74 -35.39
CA ILE A 126 -4.44 -8.11 -36.63
C ILE A 126 -5.02 -9.51 -36.41
N VAL A 127 -6.33 -9.58 -36.17
CA VAL A 127 -7.05 -10.86 -36.23
C VAL A 127 -7.13 -11.26 -37.69
N ILE A 128 -6.23 -12.16 -38.12
CA ILE A 128 -6.33 -12.79 -39.43
C ILE A 128 -7.57 -13.68 -39.38
N GLN A 129 -8.65 -13.29 -40.06
CA GLN A 129 -9.76 -14.20 -40.33
C GLN A 129 -9.22 -15.34 -41.20
N THR A 130 -8.96 -16.50 -40.60
CA THR A 130 -8.86 -17.75 -41.35
C THR A 130 -10.23 -18.05 -41.93
N LYS A 131 -10.43 -17.72 -43.21
CA LYS A 131 -11.47 -18.35 -44.02
C LYS A 131 -11.04 -19.80 -44.23
N LEU A 132 -11.70 -20.72 -43.55
CA LEU A 132 -11.76 -22.13 -43.95
C LEU A 132 -12.45 -22.20 -45.32
N LEU A 133 -11.71 -22.65 -46.34
CA LEU A 133 -12.21 -23.32 -47.53
C LEU A 133 -11.32 -24.56 -47.75
#